data_AF-A0A2E1R9Z3-F1
#
_entry.id   AF-A0A2E1R9Z3-F1
#
_cell.length_a   1.000
_cell.length_b   1.000
_cell.length_c   1.000
_cell.angle_alpha   90.00
_cell.angle_beta   90.00
_cell.angle_gamma   90.00
#
_symmetry.space_group_name_H-M   'P 1'
#
loop_
_entity.id
_entity.type
_entity.pdbx_description
1 polymer ?
#
loop_
_entity_poly.entity_id
_entity_poly.type
_entity_poly.pdbx_seq_one_letter_code
_entity_poly.pdbx_strand_id
1 'polypeptide(L)'
;MDLFELEKALEAFATINPTGMPLHHVQVFIFICQNEGCTYAEIEEALNLTNSTVSRTINALGETHRKGYKGHELLEVRPDPEEGRRFTVWLKSKGKSLKRQLDKI
;
A
#
# COMPACT_ATOMS: atom_id res chain seq x y z
N MET A 1 3.67 5.11 -20.17
CA MET A 1 2.30 5.11 -19.64
C MET A 1 1.37 5.89 -20.54
N ASP A 2 0.75 5.15 -21.45
CA ASP A 2 -0.47 5.59 -22.12
C ASP A 2 -1.72 5.18 -21.30
N LEU A 3 -2.91 5.45 -21.84
CA LEU A 3 -4.16 5.12 -21.17
C LEU A 3 -4.41 3.60 -21.05
N PHE A 4 -3.87 2.81 -21.97
CA PHE A 4 -4.01 1.36 -21.97
C PHE A 4 -3.14 0.72 -20.89
N GLU A 5 -1.91 1.19 -20.73
CA GLU A 5 -1.02 0.80 -19.63
C GLU A 5 -1.64 1.19 -18.27
N LEU A 6 -2.24 2.38 -18.17
CA LEU A 6 -2.94 2.80 -16.95
C LEU A 6 -4.17 1.94 -16.63
N GLU A 7 -4.99 1.62 -17.63
CA GLU A 7 -6.16 0.75 -17.48
C GLU A 7 -5.74 -0.62 -16.93
N LYS A 8 -4.74 -1.26 -17.55
CA LYS A 8 -4.20 -2.55 -17.08
C LYS A 8 -3.66 -2.48 -15.65
N ALA A 9 -2.99 -1.39 -15.30
CA ALA A 9 -2.49 -1.21 -13.94
C ALA A 9 -3.65 -1.15 -12.94
N LEU A 10 -4.72 -0.42 -13.25
CA LEU A 10 -5.92 -0.33 -12.40
C LEU A 10 -6.69 -1.66 -12.34
N GLU A 11 -6.76 -2.41 -13.43
CA GLU A 11 -7.35 -3.76 -13.47
C GLU A 11 -6.65 -4.72 -12.50
N ALA A 12 -5.31 -4.63 -12.38
CA ALA A 12 -4.57 -5.44 -11.42
C ALA A 12 -5.04 -5.21 -9.98
N PHE A 13 -5.37 -3.96 -9.60
CA PHE A 13 -5.96 -3.64 -8.30
C PHE A 13 -7.43 -4.10 -8.19
N ALA A 14 -8.19 -4.05 -9.29
CA ALA A 14 -9.58 -4.52 -9.31
C ALA A 14 -9.69 -6.02 -9.00
N THR A 15 -8.67 -6.84 -9.30
CA THR A 15 -8.65 -8.26 -8.90
C THR A 15 -8.66 -8.48 -7.39
N ILE A 16 -8.22 -7.49 -6.61
CA ILE A 16 -8.13 -7.55 -5.14
C ILE A 16 -9.42 -7.05 -4.51
N ASN A 17 -9.96 -5.94 -5.02
CA ASN A 17 -11.22 -5.37 -4.59
C ASN A 17 -11.86 -4.60 -5.76
N PRO A 18 -12.79 -5.22 -6.51
CA PRO A 18 -13.27 -4.69 -7.79
C PRO A 18 -13.93 -3.31 -7.72
N THR A 19 -14.63 -3.00 -6.63
CA THR A 19 -15.47 -1.79 -6.53
C THR A 19 -15.22 -0.96 -5.28
N GLY A 20 -14.48 -1.51 -4.30
CA GLY A 20 -14.32 -0.91 -2.98
C GLY A 20 -12.92 -0.39 -2.68
N MET A 21 -12.00 -0.34 -3.64
CA MET A 21 -10.65 0.18 -3.42
C MET A 21 -10.60 1.71 -3.68
N PRO A 22 -10.40 2.54 -2.64
CA PRO A 22 -10.24 3.97 -2.84
C PRO A 22 -8.94 4.28 -3.60
N LEU A 23 -8.95 5.30 -4.46
CA LEU A 23 -7.77 5.68 -5.26
C LEU A 23 -6.53 5.98 -4.39
N HIS A 24 -6.71 6.61 -3.23
CA HIS A 24 -5.60 6.89 -2.32
C HIS A 24 -4.94 5.62 -1.75
N HIS A 25 -5.66 4.47 -1.71
CA HIS A 25 -5.04 3.19 -1.34
C HIS A 25 -4.07 2.72 -2.43
N VAL A 26 -4.44 2.89 -3.69
CA VAL A 26 -3.58 2.59 -4.84
C VAL A 26 -2.34 3.47 -4.81
N GLN A 27 -2.51 4.77 -4.57
CA GLN A 27 -1.39 5.72 -4.46
C GLN A 27 -0.42 5.35 -3.33
N VAL A 28 -0.93 5.06 -2.12
CA VAL A 28 -0.11 4.62 -0.98
C VAL A 28 0.63 3.33 -1.31
N PHE A 29 -0.04 2.35 -1.92
CA PHE A 29 0.60 1.10 -2.30
C PHE A 29 1.72 1.29 -3.33
N ILE A 30 1.50 2.12 -4.36
CA ILE A 30 2.52 2.42 -5.37
C ILE A 30 3.72 3.13 -4.74
N PHE A 31 3.48 4.11 -3.85
CA PHE A 31 4.55 4.79 -3.12
C PHE A 31 5.40 3.79 -2.32
N ILE A 32 4.77 2.84 -1.60
CA ILE A 32 5.49 1.81 -0.84
C ILE A 32 6.23 0.85 -1.77
N CYS A 33 5.68 0.52 -2.94
CA CYS A 33 6.39 -0.29 -3.94
C CYS A 33 7.71 0.36 -4.39
N GLN A 34 7.74 1.69 -4.46
CA GLN A 34 8.91 2.47 -4.85
C GLN A 34 9.86 2.72 -3.67
N ASN A 35 9.35 2.75 -2.44
CA ASN A 35 10.08 3.12 -1.23
C ASN A 35 9.85 2.08 -0.12
N GLU A 36 10.23 0.82 -0.37
CA GLU A 36 10.01 -0.26 0.60
C GLU A 36 10.82 -0.01 1.88
N GLY A 37 10.19 -0.14 3.05
CA GLY A 37 10.79 0.23 4.33
C GLY A 37 10.54 1.69 4.74
N CYS A 38 9.75 2.46 3.99
CA CYS A 38 9.37 3.81 4.37
C CYS A 38 8.56 3.86 5.67
N THR A 39 8.67 4.98 6.37
CA THR A 39 7.89 5.35 7.55
C THR A 39 6.54 5.94 7.17
N TYR A 40 5.64 6.04 8.17
CA TYR A 40 4.35 6.67 7.98
C TYR A 40 4.49 8.17 7.64
N ALA A 41 5.47 8.84 8.26
CA ALA A 41 5.73 10.26 8.04
C ALA A 41 6.14 10.56 6.59
N GLU A 42 6.98 9.70 5.98
CA GLU A 42 7.38 9.84 4.58
C GLU A 42 6.18 9.66 3.63
N ILE A 43 5.25 8.76 3.95
CA ILE A 43 4.01 8.59 3.17
C ILE A 43 3.10 9.82 3.31
N GLU A 44 2.96 10.35 4.54
CA GLU A 44 2.18 11.55 4.82
C GLU A 44 2.68 12.75 4.02
N GLU A 45 4.00 12.98 4.04
CA GLU A 45 4.66 14.07 3.33
C GLU A 45 4.52 13.90 1.81
N ALA A 46 4.84 12.73 1.28
CA ALA A 46 4.85 12.49 -0.16
C ALA A 46 3.46 12.58 -0.81
N LEU A 47 2.41 12.15 -0.09
CA LEU A 47 1.04 12.09 -0.62
C LEU A 47 0.13 13.19 -0.05
N ASN A 48 0.66 14.09 0.79
CA ASN A 48 -0.10 15.12 1.50
C ASN A 48 -1.32 14.54 2.25
N LEU A 49 -1.10 13.45 2.98
CA LEU A 49 -2.11 12.73 3.74
C LEU A 49 -1.88 12.92 5.25
N THR A 50 -2.95 12.88 6.04
CA THR A 50 -2.82 12.84 7.50
C THR A 50 -2.36 11.48 8.00
N ASN A 51 -1.65 11.43 9.13
CA ASN A 51 -1.30 10.20 9.83
C ASN A 51 -2.49 9.26 10.01
N SER A 52 -3.66 9.81 10.36
CA SER A 52 -4.88 9.03 10.55
C SER A 52 -5.33 8.34 9.27
N THR A 53 -5.15 8.98 8.11
CA THR A 53 -5.47 8.42 6.79
C THR A 53 -4.45 7.36 6.42
N VAL A 54 -3.15 7.67 6.53
CA VAL A 54 -2.06 6.72 6.24
C VAL A 54 -2.22 5.45 7.08
N SER A 55 -2.46 5.60 8.39
CA SER A 55 -2.68 4.46 9.30
C SER A 55 -3.90 3.62 8.91
N ARG A 56 -5.04 4.25 8.57
CA ARG A 56 -6.23 3.51 8.10
C ARG A 56 -5.97 2.78 6.79
N THR A 57 -5.28 3.41 5.85
CA THR A 57 -4.94 2.83 4.55
C THR A 57 -3.98 1.65 4.69
N ILE A 58 -2.91 1.78 5.47
CA ILE A 58 -1.96 0.70 5.74
C ILE A 58 -2.68 -0.49 6.40
N ASN A 59 -3.55 -0.25 7.39
CA ASN A 59 -4.34 -1.32 8.02
C ASN A 59 -5.28 -2.02 7.02
N ALA A 60 -5.91 -1.28 6.09
CA ALA A 60 -6.77 -1.86 5.07
C ALA A 60 -5.98 -2.69 4.03
N LEU A 61 -4.79 -2.23 3.65
CA LEU A 61 -3.90 -2.92 2.71
C LEU A 61 -3.13 -4.08 3.37
N GLY A 62 -2.94 -4.06 4.69
CA GLY A 62 -2.24 -5.07 5.47
C GLY A 62 -3.08 -6.30 5.84
N GLU A 63 -2.72 -6.98 6.93
CA GLU A 63 -3.39 -8.22 7.36
C GLU A 63 -4.73 -7.99 8.06
N THR A 64 -4.81 -6.98 8.93
CA THR A 64 -5.97 -6.78 9.81
C THR A 64 -6.48 -5.36 9.71
N HIS A 65 -7.71 -5.20 9.23
CA HIS A 65 -8.42 -3.94 9.29
C HIS A 65 -8.70 -3.57 10.76
N ARG A 66 -8.77 -2.28 11.10
CA ARG A 66 -9.00 -1.74 12.48
C ARG A 66 -10.17 -2.39 13.26
N LYS A 67 -11.11 -3.04 12.56
CA LYS A 67 -12.31 -3.70 13.11
C LYS A 67 -12.20 -5.24 13.20
N GLY A 68 -11.01 -5.81 13.03
CA GLY A 68 -10.79 -7.27 13.06
C GLY A 68 -11.13 -8.01 11.77
N TYR A 69 -11.51 -7.30 10.70
CA TYR A 69 -11.70 -7.91 9.38
C TYR A 69 -10.36 -8.16 8.70
N LYS A 70 -10.33 -9.18 7.84
CA LYS A 70 -9.17 -9.49 7.02
C LYS A 70 -8.91 -8.35 6.03
N GLY A 71 -7.71 -7.75 6.11
CA GLY A 71 -7.24 -6.76 5.14
C GLY A 71 -6.83 -7.42 3.82
N HIS A 72 -6.22 -6.66 2.91
CA HIS A 72 -5.84 -7.17 1.59
C HIS A 72 -4.56 -8.04 1.57
N GLU A 73 -3.83 -8.12 2.68
CA GLU A 73 -2.60 -8.90 2.88
C GLU A 73 -1.44 -8.48 1.95
N LEU A 74 -1.44 -7.23 1.51
CA LEU A 74 -0.42 -6.67 0.62
C LEU A 74 0.78 -6.13 1.38
N LEU A 75 0.56 -5.60 2.58
CA LEU A 75 1.56 -4.91 3.39
C LEU A 75 1.74 -5.56 4.76
N GLU A 76 2.91 -5.33 5.35
CA GLU A 76 3.21 -5.61 6.75
C GLU A 76 3.90 -4.40 7.38
N VAL A 77 3.73 -4.25 8.70
CA VAL A 77 4.31 -3.15 9.48
C VAL A 77 5.30 -3.73 10.45
N ARG A 78 6.49 -3.14 10.53
CA ARG A 78 7.58 -3.59 11.39
C ARG A 78 8.09 -2.43 12.24
N PRO A 79 8.49 -2.65 13.50
CA PRO A 79 9.24 -1.65 14.26
C PRO A 79 10.49 -1.25 13.48
N ASP A 80 10.79 0.04 13.46
CA ASP A 80 12.03 0.55 12.87
C ASP A 80 13.23 0.12 13.75
N PRO A 81 14.24 -0.57 13.20
CA PRO A 81 15.39 -1.02 13.96
C PRO A 81 16.30 0.12 14.46
N GLU A 82 16.29 1.28 13.79
CA GLU A 82 17.11 2.44 14.18
C GLU A 82 16.40 3.34 15.20
N GLU A 83 15.07 3.39 15.15
CA GLU A 83 14.24 4.16 16.07
C GLU A 83 12.96 3.39 16.44
N GLY A 84 13.01 2.54 17.47
CA GLY A 84 11.93 1.61 17.83
C GLY A 84 10.57 2.24 18.16
N ARG A 85 10.45 3.57 18.22
CA ARG A 85 9.18 4.30 18.34
C ARG A 85 8.50 4.54 16.98
N ARG A 86 9.18 4.27 15.87
CA ARG A 86 8.67 4.39 14.50
C ARG A 86 8.32 3.02 13.94
N PHE A 87 7.47 3.05 12.92
CA PHE A 87 7.08 1.88 12.16
C PHE A 87 7.44 2.08 10.69
N THR A 88 7.99 1.03 10.09
CA THR A 88 8.29 0.94 8.67
C THR A 88 7.33 -0.02 7.97
N VAL A 89 7.04 0.25 6.71
CA VAL A 89 6.05 -0.49 5.92
C VAL A 89 6.73 -1.27 4.82
N TRP A 90 6.39 -2.56 4.71
CA TRP A 90 7.03 -3.51 3.81
C TRP A 90 6.00 -4.28 2.98
N LEU A 91 6.40 -4.79 1.82
CA LEU A 91 5.53 -5.62 1.00
C LEU A 91 5.53 -7.06 1.51
N LYS A 92 4.32 -7.62 1.73
CA LYS A 92 4.14 -9.06 1.89
C LYS A 92 4.28 -9.78 0.55
N SER A 93 4.32 -11.12 0.58
CA SER A 93 4.39 -11.97 -0.62
C SER A 93 3.32 -11.62 -1.68
N LYS A 94 2.08 -11.32 -1.26
CA LYS A 94 0.99 -10.92 -2.16
C LYS A 94 1.23 -9.52 -2.75
N GLY A 95 1.67 -8.56 -1.95
CA GLY A 95 2.07 -7.23 -2.41
C GLY A 95 3.24 -7.28 -3.41
N LYS A 96 4.26 -8.10 -3.14
CA LYS A 96 5.37 -8.34 -4.07
C LYS A 96 4.91 -8.96 -5.38
N SER A 97 3.89 -9.82 -5.35
CA SER A 97 3.30 -10.37 -6.58
C SER A 97 2.58 -9.30 -7.40
N LEU A 98 1.82 -8.43 -6.75
CA LEU A 98 1.15 -7.31 -7.42
C LEU A 98 2.17 -6.33 -8.00
N LYS A 99 3.21 -5.95 -7.24
CA LYS A 99 4.31 -5.12 -7.75
C LYS A 99 4.92 -5.71 -9.03
N ARG A 100 5.26 -7.00 -9.02
CA ARG A 100 5.80 -7.68 -10.21
C ARG A 100 4.82 -7.74 -11.39
N GLN A 101 3.51 -7.68 -11.16
CA GLN A 101 2.53 -7.56 -12.24
C GLN A 101 2.55 -6.15 -12.81
N LEU A 102 2.58 -5.12 -11.95
CA LEU A 102 2.64 -3.71 -12.35
C LEU A 102 3.94 -3.38 -13.11
N ASP A 103 5.09 -3.88 -12.66
CA ASP A 103 6.40 -3.66 -13.30
C ASP A 103 6.50 -4.26 -14.72
N LYS A 104 5.53 -5.10 -15.13
CA LYS A 104 5.49 -5.77 -16.44
C LYS A 104 4.49 -5.15 -17.42
N ILE A 105 3.76 -4.12 -16.99
CA ILE A 105 2.83 -3.35 -17.81
C ILE A 105 3.62 -2.28 -18.54
#